data_AF-A0A2G9PKN1-F1
#
_entry.id   AF-A0A2G9PKN1-F1
#
_cell.length_a   1.000
_cell.length_b   1.000
_cell.length_c   1.000
_cell.angle_alpha   90.00
_cell.angle_beta   90.00
_cell.angle_gamma   90.00
#
_symmetry.space_group_name_H-M   'P 1'
#
loop_
_entity.id
_entity.type
_entity.pdbx_description
1 polymer ?
#
loop_
_entity_poly.entity_id
_entity_poly.type
_entity_poly.pdbx_seq_one_letter_code
_entity_poly.pdbx_strand_id
1 'polypeptide(L)'
;MITKNELKKYCTITGFNLGQVGMDYLQHLFFIFLSRNSVNNLIFKGGTALQKAFGLNRFSIDIDFTQVRENGFGELIKKIGKNISDYGYPTQVEEIKTIGKTFLIKIKGPLYSGVPMSVYKLKIE
;
A
#
# COMPACT_ATOMS: atom_id res chain seq x y z
N MET A 1 12.80 -7.26 7.05
CA MET A 1 11.95 -7.48 5.85
C MET A 1 11.38 -8.88 5.90
N ILE A 2 10.10 -9.07 5.57
CA ILE A 2 9.48 -10.40 5.55
C ILE A 2 10.03 -11.25 4.40
N THR A 3 10.23 -12.53 4.65
CA THR A 3 10.70 -13.52 3.67
C THR A 3 9.53 -14.21 2.95
N LYS A 4 9.80 -14.81 1.79
CA LYS A 4 8.82 -15.63 1.06
C LYS A 4 8.28 -16.80 1.90
N ASN A 5 9.12 -17.41 2.73
CA ASN A 5 8.71 -18.53 3.58
C ASN A 5 7.80 -18.08 4.73
N GLU A 6 8.03 -16.89 5.29
CA GLU A 6 7.12 -16.30 6.26
C GLU A 6 5.78 -15.94 5.61
N LEU A 7 5.77 -15.32 4.43
CA LEU A 7 4.54 -15.02 3.69
C LEU A 7 3.68 -16.27 3.43
N LYS A 8 4.30 -17.42 3.10
CA LYS A 8 3.58 -18.68 2.92
C LYS A 8 2.79 -19.13 4.16
N LYS A 9 3.29 -18.83 5.37
CA LYS A 9 2.58 -19.14 6.63
C LYS A 9 1.30 -18.33 6.77
N TYR A 10 1.27 -17.11 6.24
CA TYR A 10 0.07 -16.27 6.28
C TYR A 10 -0.98 -16.65 5.22
N CYS A 11 -0.60 -17.32 4.14
CA CYS A 11 -1.57 -17.82 3.15
C CYS A 11 -2.59 -18.77 3.80
N THR A 12 -2.13 -19.65 4.72
CA THR A 12 -3.02 -20.61 5.41
C THR A 12 -3.92 -19.96 6.46
N ILE A 13 -3.52 -18.78 6.97
CA ILE A 13 -4.28 -18.04 7.99
C ILE A 13 -5.33 -17.16 7.33
N THR A 14 -4.97 -16.50 6.23
CA THR A 14 -5.82 -15.51 5.56
C THR A 14 -6.69 -16.10 4.45
N GLY A 15 -6.35 -17.28 3.93
CA GLY A 15 -6.98 -17.85 2.73
C GLY A 15 -6.58 -17.14 1.43
N PHE A 16 -5.69 -16.14 1.49
CA PHE A 16 -5.19 -15.43 0.33
C PHE A 16 -4.00 -16.13 -0.32
N ASN A 17 -3.83 -15.91 -1.62
CA ASN A 17 -2.66 -16.42 -2.33
C ASN A 17 -1.39 -15.62 -1.97
N LEU A 18 -0.22 -16.18 -2.32
CA LEU A 18 1.07 -15.60 -1.93
C LEU A 18 1.27 -14.16 -2.42
N GLY A 19 0.79 -13.83 -3.62
CA GLY A 19 0.85 -12.48 -4.17
C GLY A 19 0.00 -11.51 -3.37
N GLN A 20 -1.23 -11.90 -3.03
CA GLN A 20 -2.15 -11.12 -2.21
C GLN A 20 -1.60 -10.87 -0.81
N VAL A 21 -1.06 -11.90 -0.13
CA VAL A 21 -0.42 -11.72 1.18
C VAL A 21 0.80 -10.79 1.11
N GLY A 22 1.61 -10.90 0.05
CA GLY A 22 2.74 -9.98 -0.15
C GLY A 22 2.29 -8.54 -0.36
N MET A 23 1.19 -8.32 -1.10
CA MET A 23 0.59 -7.00 -1.25
C MET A 23 -0.01 -6.49 0.06
N ASP A 24 -0.72 -7.35 0.79
CA ASP A 24 -1.32 -7.05 2.09
C ASP A 24 -0.28 -6.54 3.10
N TYR A 25 0.89 -7.20 3.14
CA TYR A 25 2.04 -6.76 3.93
C TYR A 25 2.55 -5.37 3.50
N LEU A 26 2.64 -5.09 2.20
CA LEU A 26 3.06 -3.78 1.70
C LEU A 26 2.03 -2.68 2.00
N GLN A 27 0.73 -2.99 1.96
CA GLN A 27 -0.33 -2.08 2.42
C GLN A 27 -0.17 -1.76 3.91
N HIS A 28 0.17 -2.75 4.75
CA HIS A 28 0.47 -2.50 6.16
C HIS A 28 1.68 -1.60 6.35
N LEU A 29 2.76 -1.78 5.58
CA LEU A 29 3.89 -0.85 5.60
C LEU A 29 3.48 0.57 5.20
N PHE A 30 2.67 0.70 4.15
CA PHE A 30 2.10 2.00 3.75
C PHE A 30 1.35 2.65 4.92
N PHE A 31 0.46 1.93 5.61
CA PHE A 31 -0.29 2.48 6.75
C PHE A 31 0.60 2.83 7.95
N ILE A 32 1.66 2.06 8.23
CA ILE A 32 2.64 2.39 9.28
C ILE A 32 3.33 3.71 8.97
N PHE A 33 3.73 3.95 7.72
CA PHE A 33 4.38 5.21 7.36
C PHE A 33 3.37 6.35 7.24
N LEU A 34 2.15 6.08 6.80
CA LEU A 34 1.07 7.05 6.79
C LEU A 34 0.78 7.54 8.20
N SER A 35 0.62 6.64 9.18
CA SER A 35 0.28 7.03 10.57
C SER A 35 1.38 7.89 11.23
N ARG A 36 2.64 7.74 10.82
CA ARG A 36 3.77 8.55 11.30
C ARG A 36 3.87 9.94 10.66
N ASN A 37 3.28 10.13 9.49
CA ASN A 37 3.41 11.35 8.69
C ASN A 37 2.09 12.10 8.50
N SER A 38 0.96 11.46 8.78
CA SER A 38 -0.36 12.02 8.57
C SER A 38 -0.71 13.03 9.65
N VAL A 39 -1.19 14.18 9.19
CA VAL A 39 -1.90 15.18 9.98
C VAL A 39 -3.40 14.88 9.80
N ASN A 40 -4.24 15.08 10.81
CA ASN A 40 -5.68 14.71 10.94
C ASN A 40 -6.65 15.15 9.78
N ASN A 41 -6.30 14.91 8.52
CA ASN A 41 -6.93 15.48 7.33
C ASN A 41 -7.30 14.42 6.29
N LEU A 42 -7.10 13.13 6.56
CA LEU A 42 -7.43 12.03 5.67
C LEU A 42 -8.40 11.07 6.37
N ILE A 43 -9.52 10.76 5.72
CA ILE A 43 -10.48 9.75 6.15
C ILE A 43 -10.29 8.51 5.28
N PHE A 44 -9.84 7.41 5.89
CA PHE A 44 -9.69 6.12 5.19
C PHE A 44 -11.05 5.51 4.90
N LYS A 45 -11.29 5.10 3.64
CA LYS A 45 -12.57 4.55 3.17
C LYS A 45 -12.36 3.41 2.16
N GLY A 46 -13.45 2.95 1.55
CA GLY A 46 -13.41 1.99 0.47
C GLY A 46 -13.27 0.54 0.91
N GLY A 47 -13.02 -0.34 -0.06
CA GLY A 47 -12.98 -1.79 0.16
C GLY A 47 -11.86 -2.22 1.11
N THR A 48 -10.71 -1.54 1.05
CA THR A 48 -9.57 -1.86 1.91
C THR A 48 -9.81 -1.38 3.34
N ALA A 49 -10.56 -0.29 3.56
CA ALA A 49 -11.00 0.08 4.90
C ALA A 49 -11.94 -0.98 5.49
N LEU A 50 -12.91 -1.46 4.71
CA LEU A 50 -13.79 -2.55 5.12
C LEU A 50 -13.01 -3.83 5.44
N GLN A 51 -11.99 -4.17 4.65
CA GLN A 51 -11.14 -5.33 4.88
C GLN A 51 -10.31 -5.19 6.16
N LYS A 52 -9.65 -4.04 6.36
CA LYS A 52 -8.67 -3.85 7.45
C LYS A 52 -9.32 -3.52 8.80
N ALA A 53 -10.46 -2.83 8.80
CA ALA A 53 -11.09 -2.32 10.02
C ALA A 53 -12.46 -2.94 10.34
N PHE A 54 -13.14 -3.54 9.36
CA PHE A 54 -14.51 -4.04 9.53
C PHE A 54 -14.70 -5.53 9.17
N GLY A 55 -13.61 -6.27 8.98
CA GLY A 55 -13.64 -7.74 8.83
C GLY A 55 -14.18 -8.24 7.50
N LEU A 56 -14.19 -7.42 6.45
CA LEU A 56 -14.61 -7.86 5.11
C LEU A 56 -13.71 -8.99 4.61
N ASN A 57 -14.30 -10.17 4.37
CA ASN A 57 -13.59 -11.39 3.96
C ASN A 57 -13.35 -11.48 2.45
N ARG A 58 -12.79 -10.41 1.86
CA ARG A 58 -12.24 -10.43 0.49
C ARG A 58 -11.01 -9.57 0.40
N PHE A 59 -10.13 -9.91 -0.53
CA PHE A 59 -8.96 -9.08 -0.80
C PHE A 59 -9.37 -7.77 -1.48
N SER A 60 -8.71 -6.67 -1.10
CA SER A 60 -8.86 -5.34 -1.69
C SER A 60 -7.48 -4.71 -1.88
N ILE A 61 -7.22 -4.19 -3.08
CA ILE A 61 -5.90 -3.67 -3.46
C ILE A 61 -5.81 -2.16 -3.22
N ASP A 62 -6.86 -1.44 -3.63
CA ASP A 62 -6.85 0.01 -3.72
C ASP A 62 -7.05 0.65 -2.34
N ILE A 63 -6.30 1.71 -2.03
CA ILE A 63 -6.43 2.45 -0.78
C ILE A 63 -7.07 3.80 -1.10
N ASP A 64 -8.29 4.00 -0.59
CA ASP A 64 -9.06 5.20 -0.84
C ASP A 64 -9.11 6.11 0.39
N PHE A 65 -8.94 7.41 0.18
CA PHE A 65 -9.10 8.45 1.18
C PHE A 65 -10.13 9.48 0.75
N THR A 66 -10.73 10.14 1.74
CA THR A 66 -11.34 11.47 1.55
C THR A 66 -10.44 12.48 2.24
N GLN A 67 -9.97 13.46 1.46
CA GLN A 67 -9.21 14.57 2.02
C GLN A 67 -10.18 15.61 2.62
N VAL A 68 -10.03 15.89 3.91
CA VAL A 68 -10.87 16.87 4.63
C VAL A 68 -10.36 18.30 4.40
N ARG A 69 -9.05 18.46 4.17
CA ARG A 69 -8.42 19.76 3.86
C ARG A 69 -7.32 19.60 2.82
N GLU A 70 -7.47 20.31 1.70
CA GLU A 70 -6.51 21.13 0.95
C GLU A 70 -5.00 20.83 0.82
N ASN A 71 -4.31 20.15 1.74
CA ASN A 71 -2.86 20.41 1.86
C ASN A 71 -2.01 19.15 1.79
N GLY A 72 -1.08 19.11 0.82
CA GLY A 72 0.13 18.28 0.86
C GLY A 72 -0.04 16.78 0.57
N PHE A 73 -1.17 16.31 0.02
CA PHE A 73 -1.40 14.88 -0.21
C PHE A 73 -0.33 14.25 -1.14
N GLY A 74 -0.01 14.87 -2.28
CA GLY A 74 1.01 14.33 -3.18
C GLY A 74 2.40 14.26 -2.55
N GLU A 75 2.80 15.27 -1.79
CA GLU A 75 4.08 15.28 -1.06
C GLU A 75 4.11 14.22 0.05
N LEU A 76 2.99 14.00 0.74
CA LEU A 76 2.85 12.91 1.70
C LEU A 76 3.03 11.54 1.03
N ILE A 77 2.37 11.29 -0.10
CA ILE A 77 2.49 10.01 -0.82
C ILE A 77 3.92 9.79 -1.33
N LYS A 78 4.58 10.82 -1.89
CA LYS A 78 6.00 10.75 -2.27
C LYS A 78 6.90 10.44 -1.06
N LYS A 79 6.66 11.10 0.09
CA LYS A 79 7.39 10.86 1.33
C LYS A 79 7.21 9.42 1.84
N ILE A 80 5.99 8.89 1.78
CA ILE A 80 5.73 7.48 2.15
C ILE A 80 6.47 6.53 1.21
N GLY A 81 6.44 6.78 -0.10
CA GLY A 81 7.21 6.00 -1.07
C GLY A 81 8.71 5.99 -0.75
N LYS A 82 9.29 7.15 -0.38
CA LYS A 82 10.67 7.24 0.10
C LYS A 82 10.90 6.41 1.35
N ASN A 83 10.02 6.48 2.35
CA ASN A 83 10.16 5.70 3.59
C ASN A 83 10.11 4.18 3.34
N ILE A 84 9.28 3.72 2.39
CA ILE A 84 9.23 2.31 1.98
C ILE A 84 10.54 1.90 1.30
N SER A 85 11.11 2.79 0.46
CA SER A 85 12.42 2.58 -0.14
C SER A 85 13.54 2.51 0.90
N ASP A 86 13.55 3.44 1.86
CA ASP A 86 14.53 3.48 2.96
C ASP A 86 14.41 2.26 3.89
N TYR A 87 13.21 1.67 4.01
CA TYR A 87 12.99 0.41 4.73
C TYR A 87 13.58 -0.81 4.03
N GLY A 88 13.89 -0.72 2.73
CA GLY A 88 14.55 -1.78 1.96
C GLY A 88 13.75 -2.29 0.76
N TYR A 89 12.61 -1.69 0.42
CA TYR A 89 11.86 -2.04 -0.80
C TYR A 89 11.90 -0.88 -1.81
N PRO A 90 12.78 -0.94 -2.82
CA PRO A 90 12.89 0.11 -3.83
C PRO A 90 11.53 0.47 -4.42
N THR A 91 11.17 1.75 -4.33
CA THR A 91 9.82 2.23 -4.60
C THR A 91 9.83 3.44 -5.53
N GLN A 92 8.91 3.45 -6.50
CA GLN A 92 8.65 4.58 -7.38
C GLN A 92 7.19 5.03 -7.21
N VAL A 93 6.97 6.34 -7.19
CA VAL A 93 5.63 6.95 -7.07
C VAL A 93 5.35 7.74 -8.34
N GLU A 94 4.19 7.50 -8.94
CA GLU A 94 3.71 8.21 -10.13
C GLU A 94 2.32 8.78 -9.85
N GLU A 95 2.10 10.06 -10.13
CA GLU A 95 0.75 10.63 -10.19
C GLU A 95 0.15 10.29 -11.56
N ILE A 96 -0.95 9.54 -11.56
CA ILE A 96 -1.60 9.08 -12.80
C ILE A 96 -2.87 9.86 -13.12
N LYS A 97 -3.40 10.62 -12.15
CA LYS A 97 -4.55 11.51 -12.36
C LYS A 97 -4.51 12.68 -11.39
N THR A 98 -4.60 13.91 -11.92
CA THR A 98 -4.58 15.12 -11.09
C THR A 98 -5.95 15.46 -10.50
N ILE A 99 -7.03 15.31 -11.27
CA ILE A 99 -8.41 15.52 -10.78
C ILE A 99 -8.83 14.32 -9.94
N GLY A 100 -9.02 14.52 -8.63
CA GLY A 100 -9.23 13.44 -7.66
C GLY A 100 -7.95 12.72 -7.24
N LYS A 101 -6.76 13.27 -7.57
CA LYS A 101 -5.41 12.86 -7.12
C LYS A 101 -5.22 11.35 -6.93
N THR A 102 -4.98 10.64 -8.03
CA THR A 102 -4.64 9.21 -8.02
C THR A 102 -3.13 9.03 -8.15
N PHE A 103 -2.55 8.24 -7.24
CA PHE A 103 -1.15 7.84 -7.26
C PHE A 103 -1.00 6.33 -7.46
N LEU A 104 0.02 5.95 -8.24
CA LEU A 104 0.46 4.58 -8.39
C LEU A 104 1.83 4.41 -7.73
N ILE A 105 1.90 3.58 -6.70
CA ILE A 105 3.13 3.23 -6.00
C ILE A 105 3.61 1.87 -6.53
N LYS A 106 4.77 1.86 -7.20
CA LYS A 106 5.43 0.67 -7.73
C LYS A 106 6.52 0.21 -6.76
N ILE A 107 6.41 -1.00 -6.23
CA ILE A 107 7.27 -1.50 -5.15
C ILE A 107 7.95 -2.81 -5.57
N LYS A 108 9.28 -2.84 -5.50
CA LYS A 108 10.07 -4.08 -5.58
C LYS A 108 10.00 -4.80 -4.23
N GLY A 109 8.88 -5.45 -3.99
CA GLY A 109 8.52 -6.06 -2.70
C GLY A 109 9.14 -7.45 -2.44
N PRO A 110 8.64 -8.17 -1.41
CA PRO A 110 9.21 -9.45 -0.95
C PRO A 110 9.29 -10.58 -1.98
N LEU A 111 8.46 -10.52 -3.04
CA LEU A 111 8.42 -11.52 -4.10
C LEU A 111 9.07 -11.04 -5.41
N TYR A 112 9.75 -9.89 -5.41
CA TYR A 112 10.40 -9.36 -6.59
C TYR A 112 11.52 -10.30 -7.05
N SER A 113 11.48 -10.72 -8.31
CA SER A 113 12.40 -11.69 -8.90
C SER A 113 13.34 -11.10 -9.95
N GLY A 114 13.40 -9.76 -10.04
CA GLY A 114 14.22 -9.06 -11.04
C GLY A 114 13.46 -8.68 -12.31
N VAL A 115 12.24 -9.19 -12.52
CA VAL A 115 11.44 -8.91 -13.73
C VAL A 115 10.30 -7.93 -13.46
N PRO A 116 9.90 -7.09 -14.43
CA PRO A 116 8.84 -6.09 -14.26
C PRO A 116 7.50 -6.64 -13.76
N MET A 117 7.12 -7.85 -14.16
CA MET A 117 5.87 -8.50 -13.75
C MET A 117 5.81 -8.82 -12.25
N SER A 118 6.96 -8.89 -11.57
CA SER A 118 7.06 -9.15 -10.14
C SER A 118 6.98 -7.87 -9.28
N VAL A 119 6.81 -6.70 -9.90
CA VAL A 119 6.65 -5.41 -9.20
C VAL A 119 5.21 -5.27 -8.71
N TYR A 120 5.06 -4.98 -7.42
CA TYR A 120 3.77 -4.67 -6.83
C TYR A 120 3.33 -3.27 -7.24
N LYS A 121 2.03 -3.12 -7.51
CA LYS A 121 1.40 -1.84 -7.87
C LYS A 121 0.28 -1.55 -6.88
N LEU A 122 0.48 -0.55 -6.04
CA LEU A 122 -0.49 -0.09 -5.06
C LEU A 122 -1.10 1.23 -5.53
N LYS A 123 -2.42 1.26 -5.73
CA LYS A 123 -3.15 2.44 -6.14
C LYS A 123 -3.67 3.18 -4.91
N ILE A 124 -3.44 4.49 -4.87
CA ILE A 124 -3.92 5.39 -3.81
C ILE A 124 -4.80 6.46 -4.44
N GLU A 125 -6.00 6.65 -3.90
CA GLU A 125 -7.00 7.64 -4.35
C GLU A 125 -7.55 8.47 -3.19
#